data_AF-A0A931QAM6-F1
#
_entry.id   AF-A0A931QAM6-F1
#
_cell.length_a   1.000
_cell.length_b   1.000
_cell.length_c   1.000
_cell.angle_alpha   90.00
_cell.angle_beta   90.00
_cell.angle_gamma   90.00
#
_symmetry.space_group_name_H-M   'P 1'
#
loop_
_entity.id
_entity.type
_entity.pdbx_description
1 polymer ?
#
loop_
_entity_poly.entity_id
_entity_poly.type
_entity_poly.pdbx_seq_one_letter_code
_entity_poly.pdbx_strand_id
1 'polypeptide(L)'
;MIVVDEYLAVRALLGVLPLDFPDEGLALPVSAHWRLLQRIHTSGTGQLSQVLALLPASDREVLRAPHPQVLEVLDPRPHLDEAAQIAAQYGGTGWLIAETITAGLHHGRELWYGNKRNIGIRTREIAQELEITIHVVP
;
A
#
# COMPACT_ATOMS: atom_id res chain seq x y z
N MET A 1 -12.94 -4.77 0.34
CA MET A 1 -11.91 -3.80 0.77
C MET A 1 -10.75 -3.97 -0.17
N ILE A 2 -10.22 -2.87 -0.69
CA ILE A 2 -9.17 -2.85 -1.69
C ILE A 2 -7.85 -2.48 -1.04
N VAL A 3 -6.85 -3.34 -1.19
CA VAL A 3 -5.50 -3.06 -0.69
C VAL A 3 -4.74 -2.21 -1.71
N VAL A 4 -4.33 -1.02 -1.30
CA VAL A 4 -3.67 -0.02 -2.15
C VAL A 4 -2.21 0.21 -1.77
N ASP A 5 -1.41 0.68 -2.71
CA ASP A 5 -0.05 1.17 -2.47
C ASP A 5 -0.01 2.60 -1.92
N GLU A 6 1.19 3.09 -1.57
CA GLU A 6 1.36 4.42 -0.98
C GLU A 6 0.91 5.55 -1.93
N TYR A 7 0.97 5.34 -3.25
CA TYR A 7 0.58 6.35 -4.23
C TYR A 7 -0.94 6.47 -4.34
N LEU A 8 -1.66 5.35 -4.41
CA LEU A 8 -3.13 5.38 -4.38
C LEU A 8 -3.65 5.83 -3.02
N ALA A 9 -2.99 5.46 -1.91
CA ALA A 9 -3.32 5.99 -0.58
C ALA A 9 -3.24 7.53 -0.54
N VAL A 10 -2.18 8.13 -1.09
CA VAL A 10 -2.08 9.59 -1.20
C VAL A 10 -3.22 10.16 -2.05
N ARG A 11 -3.52 9.55 -3.22
CA ARG A 11 -4.61 10.03 -4.09
C ARG A 11 -5.99 9.92 -3.41
N ALA A 12 -6.25 8.85 -2.69
CA ALA A 12 -7.48 8.62 -1.94
C ALA A 12 -7.69 9.70 -0.88
N LEU A 13 -6.67 9.96 -0.07
CA LEU A 13 -6.75 10.96 1.01
C LEU A 13 -6.86 12.40 0.50
N LEU A 14 -6.42 12.66 -0.72
CA LEU A 14 -6.58 13.94 -1.40
C LEU A 14 -7.88 14.04 -2.22
N GLY A 15 -8.69 12.97 -2.28
CA GLY A 15 -9.94 12.95 -3.04
C GLY A 15 -9.76 13.01 -4.56
N VAL A 16 -8.63 12.49 -5.08
CA VAL A 16 -8.26 12.54 -6.51
C VAL A 16 -8.12 11.15 -7.14
N LEU A 17 -8.83 10.15 -6.61
CA LEU A 17 -8.96 8.86 -7.29
C LEU A 17 -9.73 9.04 -8.61
N PRO A 18 -9.44 8.21 -9.63
CA PRO A 18 -10.23 8.20 -10.86
C PRO A 18 -11.71 7.92 -10.60
N LEU A 19 -12.58 8.49 -11.44
CA LEU A 19 -14.03 8.33 -11.32
C LEU A 19 -14.51 6.88 -11.47
N ASP A 20 -13.74 6.05 -12.16
CA ASP A 20 -13.99 4.63 -12.40
C ASP A 20 -13.29 3.72 -11.37
N PHE A 21 -12.67 4.30 -10.33
CA PHE A 21 -12.11 3.51 -9.24
C PHE A 21 -13.24 2.81 -8.47
N PRO A 22 -13.10 1.53 -8.09
CA PRO A 22 -14.18 0.80 -7.42
C PRO A 22 -14.64 1.47 -6.12
N ASP A 23 -15.95 1.47 -5.89
CA ASP A 23 -16.57 2.00 -4.68
C ASP A 23 -16.54 0.96 -3.55
N GLU A 24 -15.33 0.69 -3.05
CA GLU A 24 -15.06 -0.19 -1.91
C GLU A 24 -14.16 0.50 -0.89
N GLY A 25 -14.28 0.07 0.38
CA GLY A 25 -13.38 0.55 1.43
C GLY A 25 -11.91 0.30 1.09
N LEU A 26 -11.05 1.30 1.28
CA LEU A 26 -9.63 1.23 0.94
C LEU A 26 -8.80 0.87 2.17
N ALA A 27 -7.78 0.05 1.95
CA ALA A 27 -6.90 -0.44 2.98
C ALA A 27 -5.42 -0.24 2.58
N LEU A 28 -4.59 0.15 3.54
CA LEU A 28 -3.15 0.29 3.39
C LEU A 28 -2.43 -0.61 4.43
N PRO A 29 -1.49 -1.48 4.01
CA PRO A 29 -0.65 -2.22 4.95
C PRO A 29 0.13 -1.27 5.88
N VAL A 30 0.35 -1.67 7.13
CA VAL A 30 1.02 -0.81 8.12
C VAL A 30 2.46 -0.48 7.73
N SER A 31 3.17 -1.40 7.07
CA SER A 31 4.52 -1.16 6.56
C SER A 31 4.56 -0.10 5.47
N ALA A 32 3.54 -0.07 4.60
CA ALA A 32 3.39 0.94 3.56
C ALA A 32 3.05 2.30 4.18
N HIS A 33 2.17 2.33 5.19
CA HIS A 33 1.90 3.54 5.98
C HIS A 33 3.17 4.04 6.70
N TRP A 34 3.91 3.15 7.36
CA TRP A 34 5.17 3.48 8.01
C TRP A 34 6.18 4.09 7.04
N ARG A 35 6.33 3.52 5.84
CA ARG A 35 7.20 4.07 4.79
C ARG A 35 6.75 5.47 4.37
N LEU A 36 5.44 5.71 4.28
CA LEU A 36 4.89 7.04 3.99
C LEU A 36 5.26 8.03 5.10
N LEU A 37 5.05 7.66 6.37
CA LEU A 37 5.41 8.48 7.54
C LEU A 37 6.90 8.81 7.55
N GLN A 38 7.77 7.83 7.29
CA GLN A 38 9.21 8.05 7.17
C GLN A 38 9.54 9.12 6.13
N ARG A 39 8.82 9.15 4.99
CA ARG A 39 9.06 10.13 3.92
C ARG A 39 8.49 11.51 4.24
N ILE A 40 7.47 11.61 5.09
CA ILE A 40 7.00 12.88 5.66
C ILE A 40 8.05 13.49 6.58
N HIS A 41 8.72 12.68 7.40
CA HIS A 41 9.73 13.16 8.36
C HIS A 41 11.13 13.31 7.76
N THR A 42 11.46 12.52 6.75
CA THR A 42 12.78 12.52 6.10
C THR A 42 12.62 12.28 4.60
N SER A 43 12.56 13.39 3.86
CA SER A 43 12.49 13.38 2.40
C SER A 43 13.66 12.62 1.79
N GLY A 44 13.36 11.66 0.91
CA GLY A 44 14.34 11.04 0.04
C GLY A 44 14.41 11.72 -1.34
N THR A 45 15.14 11.13 -2.26
CA THR A 45 15.24 11.59 -3.67
C THR A 45 14.18 10.97 -4.59
N GLY A 46 13.41 10.00 -4.10
CA GLY A 46 12.42 9.25 -4.88
C GLY A 46 11.11 10.02 -5.13
N GLN A 47 10.33 9.53 -6.11
CA GLN A 47 9.08 10.15 -6.55
C GLN A 47 8.07 10.38 -5.41
N LEU A 48 7.89 9.41 -4.50
CA LEU A 48 7.01 9.58 -3.34
C LEU A 48 7.42 10.78 -2.47
N SER A 49 8.73 10.99 -2.25
CA SER A 49 9.20 12.15 -1.48
C SER A 49 8.94 13.47 -2.19
N GLN A 50 9.07 13.50 -3.52
CA GLN A 50 8.76 14.68 -4.32
C GLN A 50 7.27 15.01 -4.24
N VAL A 51 6.39 14.01 -4.35
CA VAL A 51 4.94 14.19 -4.20
C VAL A 51 4.61 14.75 -2.82
N LEU A 52 5.12 14.14 -1.75
CA LEU A 52 4.85 14.58 -0.38
C LEU A 52 5.40 15.98 -0.07
N ALA A 53 6.53 16.37 -0.67
CA ALA A 53 7.12 17.70 -0.48
C ALA A 53 6.23 18.82 -1.05
N LEU A 54 5.45 18.53 -2.09
CA LEU A 54 4.52 19.47 -2.72
C LEU A 54 3.22 19.66 -1.92
N LEU A 55 2.92 18.76 -0.98
CA LEU A 55 1.68 18.82 -0.21
C LEU A 55 1.73 19.93 0.85
N PRO A 56 0.64 20.69 1.03
CA PRO A 56 0.43 21.54 2.20
C PRO A 56 0.59 20.77 3.52
N ALA A 57 0.87 21.50 4.60
CA ALA A 57 0.99 20.88 5.93
C ALA A 57 -0.30 20.17 6.38
N SER A 58 -1.47 20.73 6.07
CA SER A 58 -2.78 20.13 6.35
C SER A 58 -2.92 18.72 5.76
N ASP A 59 -2.51 18.57 4.51
CA ASP A 59 -2.66 17.32 3.76
C ASP A 59 -1.68 16.25 4.28
N ARG A 60 -0.51 16.69 4.76
CA ARG A 60 0.42 15.81 5.46
C ARG A 60 -0.12 15.36 6.82
N GLU A 61 -0.91 16.17 7.52
CA GLU A 61 -1.58 15.71 8.76
C GLU A 61 -2.62 14.63 8.47
N VAL A 62 -3.40 14.77 7.40
CA VAL A 62 -4.34 13.72 6.95
C VAL A 62 -3.60 12.41 6.67
N LEU A 63 -2.43 12.48 6.04
CA LEU A 63 -1.59 11.30 5.79
C LEU A 63 -1.01 10.67 7.07
N ARG A 64 -0.76 11.47 8.11
CA ARG A 64 -0.27 10.95 9.39
C ARG A 64 -1.32 10.13 10.13
N ALA A 65 -2.57 10.58 10.07
CA ALA A 65 -3.69 9.96 10.76
C ALA A 65 -4.91 9.88 9.81
N PRO A 66 -4.90 8.95 8.85
CA PRO A 66 -6.00 8.81 7.90
C PRO A 66 -7.29 8.42 8.63
N HIS A 67 -8.41 8.98 8.19
CA HIS A 67 -9.72 8.58 8.69
C HIS A 67 -10.09 7.21 8.12
N PRO A 68 -10.49 6.20 8.93
CA PRO A 68 -10.73 4.84 8.45
C PRO A 68 -11.79 4.71 7.35
N GLN A 69 -12.76 5.63 7.30
CA GLN A 69 -13.76 5.66 6.22
C GLN A 69 -13.19 6.07 4.85
N VAL A 70 -12.02 6.72 4.84
CA VAL A 70 -11.32 7.12 3.59
C VAL A 70 -10.22 6.12 3.27
N LEU A 71 -9.42 5.78 4.28
CA LEU A 71 -8.34 4.80 4.17
C LEU A 71 -8.10 4.14 5.53
N GLU A 72 -8.34 2.85 5.61
CA GLU A 72 -8.03 2.04 6.78
C GLU A 72 -6.56 1.61 6.74
N VAL A 73 -5.83 1.84 7.82
CA VAL A 73 -4.49 1.23 8.00
C VAL A 73 -4.69 -0.10 8.70
N LEU A 74 -4.32 -1.19 8.02
CA LEU A 74 -4.59 -2.55 8.50
C LEU A 74 -3.78 -2.86 9.76
N ASP A 75 -4.40 -3.59 10.70
CA ASP A 75 -3.68 -4.23 11.80
C ASP A 75 -3.05 -5.54 11.30
N PRO A 76 -1.71 -5.66 11.22
CA PRO A 76 -1.08 -6.87 10.71
C PRO A 76 -1.09 -8.02 11.71
N ARG A 77 -1.33 -7.76 13.01
CA ARG A 77 -1.14 -8.74 14.09
C ARG A 77 -1.88 -10.06 13.88
N PRO A 78 -3.13 -10.08 13.37
CA PRO A 78 -3.84 -11.33 13.12
C PRO A 78 -3.17 -12.23 12.07
N HIS A 79 -2.34 -11.68 11.19
CA HIS A 79 -1.75 -12.40 10.05
C HIS A 79 -0.22 -12.38 10.03
N LEU A 80 0.42 -12.04 11.15
CA LEU A 80 1.89 -11.96 11.25
C LEU A 80 2.58 -13.29 10.96
N ASP A 81 2.01 -14.41 11.43
CA ASP A 81 2.58 -15.74 11.20
C ASP A 81 2.56 -16.11 9.72
N GLU A 82 1.43 -15.89 9.04
CA GLU A 82 1.30 -16.14 7.61
C GLU A 82 2.22 -15.24 6.79
N ALA A 83 2.34 -13.96 7.14
CA ALA A 83 3.30 -13.07 6.52
C ALA A 83 4.75 -13.58 6.69
N ALA A 84 5.10 -14.10 7.87
CA ALA A 84 6.42 -14.69 8.10
C ALA A 84 6.64 -15.97 7.27
N GLN A 85 5.62 -16.82 7.13
CA GLN A 85 5.66 -18.00 6.27
C GLN A 85 5.90 -17.63 4.80
N ILE A 86 5.14 -16.66 4.27
CA ILE A 86 5.32 -16.13 2.92
C ILE A 86 6.74 -15.57 2.75
N ALA A 87 7.21 -14.77 3.70
CA ALA A 87 8.57 -14.23 3.65
C ALA A 87 9.63 -15.34 3.57
N ALA A 88 9.48 -16.41 4.35
CA ALA A 88 10.41 -17.54 4.37
C ALA A 88 10.36 -18.34 3.06
N GLN A 89 9.16 -18.63 2.55
CA GLN A 89 8.96 -19.38 1.31
C GLN A 89 9.58 -18.69 0.09
N TYR A 90 9.49 -17.36 0.01
CA TYR A 90 9.94 -16.59 -1.15
C TYR A 90 11.31 -15.90 -0.97
N GLY A 91 12.16 -16.45 -0.10
CA GLY A 91 13.57 -16.07 0.00
C GLY A 91 13.84 -14.78 0.79
N GLY A 92 13.03 -14.48 1.81
CA GLY A 92 13.25 -13.37 2.73
C GLY A 92 12.83 -12.02 2.14
N THR A 93 11.61 -11.92 1.62
CA THR A 93 11.09 -10.75 0.88
C THR A 93 11.06 -9.43 1.66
N GLY A 94 11.28 -9.48 2.98
CA GLY A 94 11.13 -8.35 3.87
C GLY A 94 9.67 -8.06 4.22
N TRP A 95 9.49 -7.29 5.30
CA TRP A 95 8.18 -7.05 5.91
C TRP A 95 7.17 -6.41 4.95
N LEU A 96 7.59 -5.39 4.18
CA LEU A 96 6.71 -4.69 3.24
C LEU A 96 6.04 -5.62 2.23
N ILE A 97 6.82 -6.49 1.59
CA ILE A 97 6.28 -7.39 0.56
C ILE A 97 5.40 -8.46 1.21
N ALA A 98 5.88 -9.08 2.30
CA ALA A 98 5.16 -10.14 2.98
C ALA A 98 3.81 -9.67 3.51
N GLU A 99 3.77 -8.51 4.17
CA GLU A 99 2.52 -7.92 4.66
C GLU A 99 1.58 -7.55 3.51
N THR A 100 2.09 -6.94 2.44
CA THR A 100 1.26 -6.55 1.29
C THR A 100 0.60 -7.75 0.63
N ILE A 101 1.36 -8.83 0.40
CA ILE A 101 0.81 -10.07 -0.17
C ILE A 101 -0.23 -10.68 0.76
N THR A 102 0.06 -10.74 2.06
CA THR A 102 -0.86 -11.29 3.06
C THR A 102 -2.16 -10.48 3.11
N ALA A 103 -2.07 -9.14 3.08
CA ALA A 103 -3.23 -8.28 3.00
C ALA A 103 -4.04 -8.57 1.72
N GLY A 104 -3.39 -8.72 0.57
CA GLY A 104 -4.04 -9.11 -0.67
C GLY A 104 -4.83 -10.42 -0.54
N LEU A 105 -4.27 -11.45 0.09
CA LEU A 105 -4.93 -12.74 0.30
C LEU A 105 -6.23 -12.62 1.13
N HIS A 106 -6.24 -11.77 2.16
CA HIS A 106 -7.39 -11.62 3.07
C HIS A 106 -8.40 -10.56 2.61
N HIS A 107 -8.04 -9.72 1.64
CA HIS A 107 -8.86 -8.62 1.16
C HIS A 107 -9.04 -8.68 -0.36
N GLY A 108 -9.88 -9.61 -0.79
CA GLY A 108 -10.36 -9.68 -2.18
C GLY A 108 -9.42 -10.35 -3.18
N ARG A 109 -8.20 -10.75 -2.78
CA ARG A 109 -7.15 -11.27 -3.68
C ARG A 109 -6.80 -10.28 -4.78
N GLU A 110 -6.78 -9.00 -4.42
CA GLU A 110 -6.42 -7.91 -5.31
C GLU A 110 -5.43 -6.95 -4.65
N LEU A 111 -4.50 -6.42 -5.45
CA LEU A 111 -3.59 -5.36 -5.05
C LEU A 111 -3.63 -4.24 -6.10
N TRP A 112 -3.83 -3.02 -5.65
CA TRP A 112 -4.00 -1.87 -6.52
C TRP A 112 -2.83 -0.91 -6.35
N TYR A 113 -2.20 -0.53 -7.47
CA TYR A 113 -1.01 0.33 -7.48
C TYR A 113 -1.23 1.58 -8.30
N GLY A 114 -0.84 2.74 -7.76
CA GLY A 114 -0.86 4.01 -8.48
C GLY A 114 0.32 4.19 -9.44
N ASN A 115 1.29 3.27 -9.40
CA ASN A 115 2.46 3.33 -10.25
C ASN A 115 3.05 1.93 -10.49
N LYS A 116 3.12 1.51 -11.76
CA LYS A 116 3.68 0.20 -12.15
C LYS A 116 5.11 -0.02 -11.66
N ARG A 117 5.90 1.05 -11.49
CA ARG A 117 7.29 0.97 -10.99
C ARG A 117 7.38 0.55 -9.52
N ASN A 118 6.31 0.71 -8.75
CA ASN A 118 6.26 0.27 -7.36
C ASN A 118 6.01 -1.24 -7.23
N ILE A 119 5.65 -1.91 -8.34
CA ILE A 119 5.44 -3.35 -8.38
C ILE A 119 6.77 -4.07 -8.62
N GLY A 120 7.44 -4.42 -7.51
CA GLY A 120 8.67 -5.20 -7.52
C GLY A 120 8.51 -6.55 -8.23
N ILE A 121 9.62 -7.09 -8.75
CA ILE A 121 9.63 -8.42 -9.41
C ILE A 121 9.08 -9.48 -8.46
N ARG A 122 9.56 -9.51 -7.21
CA ARG A 122 9.09 -10.46 -6.19
C ARG A 122 7.60 -10.34 -5.91
N THR A 123 7.06 -9.13 -5.76
CA THR A 123 5.62 -8.93 -5.57
C THR A 123 4.82 -9.52 -6.72
N ARG A 124 5.27 -9.34 -7.98
CA ARG A 124 4.60 -9.93 -9.15
C ARG A 124 4.63 -11.45 -9.16
N GLU A 125 5.81 -12.03 -8.92
CA GLU A 125 5.98 -13.49 -8.89
C GLU A 125 5.09 -14.12 -7.83
N ILE A 126 5.11 -13.59 -6.61
CA ILE A 126 4.34 -14.10 -5.48
C ILE A 126 2.84 -13.91 -5.71
N ALA A 127 2.42 -12.72 -6.15
CA ALA A 127 1.01 -12.47 -6.43
C ALA A 127 0.48 -13.40 -7.53
N GLN A 128 1.27 -13.66 -8.58
CA GLN A 128 0.89 -14.59 -9.64
C GLN A 128 0.75 -16.03 -9.10
N GLU A 129 1.71 -16.50 -8.31
CA GLU A 129 1.70 -17.85 -7.75
C GLU A 129 0.53 -18.05 -6.76
N LEU A 130 0.19 -17.02 -6.00
CA LEU A 130 -0.87 -17.04 -5.00
C LEU A 130 -2.23 -16.58 -5.52
N GLU A 131 -2.37 -16.39 -6.84
CA GLU A 131 -3.63 -15.99 -7.50
C GLU A 131 -4.19 -14.67 -6.95
N ILE A 132 -3.32 -13.68 -6.77
CA ILE A 132 -3.65 -12.29 -6.40
C ILE A 132 -3.58 -11.44 -7.66
N THR A 133 -4.67 -10.79 -8.03
CA THR A 133 -4.72 -9.90 -9.19
C THR A 133 -4.07 -8.57 -8.87
N ILE A 134 -3.18 -8.09 -9.75
CA ILE A 134 -2.56 -6.77 -9.60
C ILE A 134 -3.17 -5.79 -10.61
N HIS A 135 -3.73 -4.70 -10.09
CA HIS A 135 -4.26 -3.59 -10.88
C HIS A 135 -3.31 -2.40 -10.83
N VAL A 136 -3.19 -1.70 -11.97
CA VAL A 136 -2.43 -0.45 -12.06
C VAL A 136 -3.35 0.66 -12.52
N VAL A 137 -3.40 1.71 -11.73
CA VAL A 137 -4.20 2.91 -11.99
C VAL A 137 -3.24 4.08 -12.23
N PRO A 138 -2.97 4.44 -13.50
CA PRO A 138 -1.98 5.46 -13.85
C PRO A 138 -2.29 6.86 -13.28
#